data_AF-A0AAF1AEN4-F1
#
_entry.id   AF-A0AAF1AEN4-F1
#
_cell.length_a   1.000
_cell.length_b   1.000
_cell.length_c   1.000
_cell.angle_alpha   90.00
_cell.angle_beta   90.00
_cell.angle_gamma   90.00
#
_symmetry.space_group_name_H-M   'P 1'
#
loop_
_entity.id
_entity.type
_entity.pdbx_description
1 polymer ?
#
loop_
_entity_poly.entity_id
_entity_poly.type
_entity_poly.pdbx_seq_one_letter_code
_entity_poly.pdbx_strand_id
1 'polypeptide(L)'
;MTSLQSHISDLGVDEWASLTRRTAAEAVEAAKRRGKTPPAALVAVATMTEDQLLDRRTRNGPARQRLSPVMALVEADHLRRIAEERAQTAHQDKLDAEAAAAAARVEADESSRTADAARAQLRTAQQHVAEKDMERAAERAAATEAHERALQQVRVELENVRADAAADIAAAHEKAAAAESRAEQRTSERTAASEAAEKTVQHVRAELEQVRADSDAVVTAARERATAAEARAQQRAAERTAATEAAEQTAQQLRGELKRLRAEADAEIAAARGWAAGEAAAVREAAEAEVARAYATADEAVRKAQARATRTLSMPVPPLDFRSETAHIENALNALHQIDYMLEVGMADEGDDDIPVDVDIMQTLARVVHEHAIYLCDEAKDGTDVVHRNEETAAYAEDAADAFRGFLQRIEIVVRRLDTYRSPRAEIVNFFTAMLADPWVQRARTLGPKPQ
;
A
#
# COMPACT_ATOMS: atom_id res chain seq x y z
N MET A 1 -38.32 -144.87 145.22
CA MET A 1 -37.77 -143.89 146.19
C MET A 1 -38.04 -144.43 147.58
N THR A 2 -37.06 -144.46 148.48
CA THR A 2 -37.33 -144.81 149.88
C THR A 2 -38.05 -143.63 150.55
N SER A 3 -38.96 -143.90 151.50
CA SER A 3 -39.84 -142.88 152.14
C SER A 3 -39.09 -141.67 152.73
N LEU A 4 -37.79 -141.83 153.01
CA LEU A 4 -36.89 -140.80 153.51
C LEU A 4 -36.52 -139.75 152.43
N GLN A 5 -36.36 -140.13 151.17
CA GLN A 5 -36.04 -139.18 150.08
C GLN A 5 -37.26 -138.36 149.62
N SER A 6 -38.47 -138.92 149.77
CA SER A 6 -39.72 -138.16 149.57
C SER A 6 -39.86 -137.09 150.64
N HIS A 7 -39.69 -137.44 151.92
CA HIS A 7 -39.74 -136.47 153.03
C HIS A 7 -38.68 -135.37 152.92
N ILE A 8 -37.48 -135.65 152.40
CA ILE A 8 -36.45 -134.62 152.17
C ILE A 8 -36.84 -133.68 151.02
N SER A 9 -37.59 -134.16 150.03
CA SER A 9 -38.05 -133.37 148.89
C SER A 9 -39.24 -132.46 149.25
N ASP A 10 -40.04 -132.85 150.26
CA ASP A 10 -41.21 -132.12 150.75
C ASP A 10 -40.88 -131.04 151.81
N LEU A 11 -39.66 -131.03 152.35
CA LEU A 11 -39.20 -129.98 153.28
C LEU A 11 -39.11 -128.62 152.60
N GLY A 12 -39.58 -127.56 153.29
CA GLY A 12 -39.41 -126.18 152.86
C GLY A 12 -37.93 -125.85 152.63
N VAL A 13 -37.63 -124.94 151.70
CA VAL A 13 -36.25 -124.64 151.27
C VAL A 13 -35.36 -124.20 152.45
N ASP A 14 -35.90 -123.39 153.36
CA ASP A 14 -35.22 -122.94 154.59
C ASP A 14 -35.17 -124.03 155.68
N GLU A 15 -36.21 -124.86 155.78
CA GLU A 15 -36.25 -126.02 156.69
C GLU A 15 -35.21 -127.08 156.30
N TRP A 16 -35.02 -127.29 155.00
CA TRP A 16 -33.98 -128.16 154.47
C TRP A 16 -32.59 -127.64 154.85
N ALA A 17 -32.32 -126.35 154.66
CA ALA A 17 -31.01 -125.77 154.94
C ALA A 17 -30.66 -125.85 156.44
N SER A 18 -31.62 -125.51 157.31
CA SER A 18 -31.46 -125.57 158.77
C SER A 18 -31.32 -127.01 159.28
N LEU A 19 -32.16 -127.94 158.82
CA LEU A 19 -32.07 -129.36 159.17
C LEU A 19 -30.75 -129.97 158.69
N THR A 20 -30.33 -129.67 157.46
CA THR A 20 -29.09 -130.18 156.88
C THR A 20 -27.87 -129.68 157.64
N ARG A 21 -27.83 -128.39 158.00
CA ARG A 21 -26.74 -127.84 158.81
C ARG A 21 -26.71 -128.46 160.21
N ARG A 22 -27.85 -128.52 160.89
CA ARG A 22 -27.94 -129.06 162.26
C ARG A 22 -27.53 -130.54 162.30
N THR A 23 -28.08 -131.36 161.41
CA THR A 23 -27.73 -132.78 161.33
C THR A 23 -26.26 -132.99 160.94
N ALA A 24 -25.70 -132.17 160.05
CA ALA A 24 -24.28 -132.22 159.72
C ALA A 24 -23.39 -131.84 160.91
N ALA A 25 -23.74 -130.78 161.65
CA ALA A 25 -23.01 -130.36 162.85
C ALA A 25 -23.06 -131.42 163.96
N GLU A 26 -24.25 -131.98 164.23
CA GLU A 26 -24.44 -133.07 165.19
C GLU A 26 -23.66 -134.33 164.79
N ALA A 27 -23.66 -134.68 163.51
CA ALA A 27 -22.90 -135.82 163.00
C ALA A 27 -21.37 -135.61 163.12
N VAL A 28 -20.88 -134.39 162.87
CA VAL A 28 -19.47 -134.02 163.07
C VAL A 28 -19.08 -134.12 164.55
N GLU A 29 -19.90 -133.60 165.46
CA GLU A 29 -19.65 -133.68 166.91
C GLU A 29 -19.78 -135.10 167.47
N ALA A 30 -20.72 -135.90 166.96
CA ALA A 30 -20.84 -137.30 167.30
C ALA A 30 -19.63 -138.12 166.81
N ALA A 31 -19.09 -137.80 165.63
CA ALA A 31 -17.87 -138.41 165.12
C ALA A 31 -16.65 -138.08 166.02
N LYS A 32 -16.48 -136.80 166.39
CA LYS A 32 -15.41 -136.35 167.29
C LYS A 32 -15.48 -137.02 168.67
N ARG A 33 -16.67 -137.11 169.29
CA ARG A 33 -16.87 -137.78 170.58
C ARG A 33 -16.49 -139.26 170.56
N ARG A 34 -16.63 -139.92 169.40
CA ARG A 34 -16.26 -141.32 169.22
C ARG A 34 -14.80 -141.51 168.77
N GLY A 35 -13.98 -140.46 168.77
CA GLY A 35 -12.60 -140.50 168.32
C GLY A 35 -12.42 -140.79 166.82
N LYS A 36 -13.47 -140.56 166.00
CA LYS A 36 -13.44 -140.77 164.54
C LYS A 36 -13.37 -139.44 163.80
N THR A 37 -12.51 -139.34 162.79
CA THR A 37 -12.41 -138.14 161.94
C THR A 37 -13.62 -138.06 160.99
N PRO A 38 -14.44 -136.99 161.05
CA PRO A 38 -15.61 -136.84 160.17
C PRO A 38 -15.23 -136.57 158.70
N PRO A 39 -16.01 -137.04 157.70
CA PRO A 39 -15.74 -136.81 156.28
C PRO A 39 -15.71 -135.33 155.89
N ALA A 40 -14.73 -134.92 155.07
CA ALA A 40 -14.50 -133.51 154.72
C ALA A 40 -15.72 -132.80 154.09
N ALA A 41 -16.48 -133.49 153.25
CA ALA A 41 -17.71 -132.94 152.66
C ALA A 41 -18.78 -132.66 153.72
N LEU A 42 -18.84 -133.48 154.78
CA LEU A 42 -19.81 -133.34 155.87
C LEU A 42 -19.36 -132.24 156.85
N VAL A 43 -18.05 -132.12 157.09
CA VAL A 43 -17.46 -130.97 157.80
C VAL A 43 -17.73 -129.67 157.05
N ALA A 44 -17.54 -129.64 155.72
CA ALA A 44 -17.79 -128.46 154.91
C ALA A 44 -19.26 -128.01 154.99
N VAL A 45 -20.21 -128.96 154.91
CA VAL A 45 -21.65 -128.66 155.06
C VAL A 45 -21.98 -128.20 156.48
N ALA A 46 -21.35 -128.78 157.51
CA ALA A 46 -21.55 -128.34 158.90
C ALA A 46 -21.02 -126.91 159.15
N THR A 47 -19.98 -126.49 158.43
CA THR A 47 -19.40 -125.13 158.52
C THR A 47 -20.09 -124.09 157.64
N MET A 48 -20.93 -124.52 156.69
CA MET A 48 -21.67 -123.60 155.81
C MET A 48 -22.78 -122.88 156.56
N THR A 49 -23.02 -121.61 156.20
CA THR A 49 -24.23 -120.90 156.63
C THR A 49 -25.45 -121.46 155.89
N GLU A 50 -26.64 -121.27 156.45
CA GLU A 50 -27.88 -121.72 155.80
C GLU A 50 -28.04 -121.04 154.43
N ASP A 51 -27.70 -119.76 154.30
CA ASP A 51 -27.66 -119.04 153.02
C ASP A 51 -26.69 -119.66 152.00
N GLN A 52 -25.52 -120.13 152.44
CA GLN A 52 -24.57 -120.81 151.56
C GLN A 52 -25.09 -122.16 151.07
N LEU A 53 -25.88 -122.86 151.90
CA LEU A 53 -26.54 -124.11 151.50
C LEU A 53 -27.67 -123.84 150.49
N LEU A 54 -28.42 -122.76 150.67
CA LEU A 54 -29.45 -122.31 149.74
C LEU A 54 -28.85 -121.93 148.38
N ASP A 55 -27.85 -121.06 148.36
CA ASP A 55 -27.21 -120.60 147.12
C ASP A 55 -26.53 -121.75 146.35
N ARG A 56 -25.97 -122.73 147.09
CA ARG A 56 -25.45 -123.96 146.50
C ARG A 56 -26.54 -124.83 145.86
N ARG A 57 -27.75 -124.86 146.43
CA ARG A 57 -28.90 -125.59 145.85
C ARG A 57 -29.43 -124.88 144.59
N THR A 58 -29.46 -123.55 144.58
CA THR A 58 -29.92 -122.75 143.43
C THR A 58 -29.00 -122.89 142.22
N ARG A 59 -27.67 -122.78 142.41
CA ARG A 59 -26.69 -122.86 141.31
C ARG A 59 -26.61 -124.23 140.63
N ASN A 60 -26.87 -125.31 141.36
CA ASN A 60 -26.71 -126.68 140.83
C ASN A 60 -28.02 -127.29 140.31
N GLY A 61 -29.15 -126.61 140.50
CA GLY A 61 -30.47 -127.12 140.14
C GLY A 61 -30.88 -128.38 140.93
N PRO A 62 -32.14 -128.84 140.80
CA PRO A 62 -32.52 -130.16 141.32
C PRO A 62 -31.70 -131.25 140.62
N ALA A 63 -31.35 -132.31 141.36
CA ALA A 63 -30.57 -133.43 140.82
C ALA A 63 -31.24 -133.98 139.55
N ARG A 64 -30.46 -134.10 138.45
CA ARG A 64 -30.95 -134.62 137.17
C ARG A 64 -31.66 -135.96 137.38
N GLN A 65 -32.93 -136.04 136.98
CA GLN A 65 -33.66 -137.31 136.96
C GLN A 65 -32.93 -138.27 136.03
N ARG A 66 -32.69 -139.50 136.49
CA ARG A 66 -32.12 -140.55 135.64
C ARG A 66 -33.16 -140.90 134.57
N LEU A 67 -32.97 -140.37 133.36
CA LEU A 67 -33.77 -140.69 132.17
C LEU A 67 -33.68 -142.19 131.87
N SER A 68 -34.77 -142.79 131.38
CA SER A 68 -34.76 -144.20 130.99
C SER A 68 -33.88 -144.41 129.74
N PRO A 69 -33.30 -145.60 129.52
CA PRO A 69 -32.41 -145.87 128.39
C PRO A 69 -33.00 -145.54 127.00
N VAL A 70 -34.33 -145.61 126.84
CA VAL A 70 -35.03 -145.27 125.59
C VAL A 70 -35.06 -143.76 125.37
N MET A 71 -35.25 -142.95 126.42
CA MET A 71 -35.23 -141.49 126.31
C MET A 71 -33.83 -140.96 125.95
N ALA A 72 -32.77 -141.60 126.45
CA ALA A 72 -31.39 -141.24 126.10
C ALA A 72 -31.07 -141.46 124.61
N LEU A 73 -31.65 -142.49 123.98
CA LEU A 73 -31.47 -142.75 122.55
C LEU A 73 -32.18 -141.68 121.69
N VAL A 74 -33.40 -141.29 122.08
CA VAL A 74 -34.18 -140.24 121.40
C VAL A 74 -33.49 -138.88 121.52
N GLU A 75 -32.94 -138.56 122.70
CA GLU A 75 -32.15 -137.33 122.90
C GLU A 75 -30.88 -137.33 122.03
N ALA A 76 -30.18 -138.46 121.92
CA ALA A 76 -29.01 -138.60 121.06
C ALA A 76 -29.35 -138.43 119.56
N ASP A 77 -30.46 -139.01 119.08
CA ASP A 77 -30.88 -138.85 117.69
C ASP A 77 -31.37 -137.43 117.38
N HIS A 78 -32.05 -136.78 118.33
CA HIS A 78 -32.42 -135.37 118.22
C HIS A 78 -31.19 -134.45 118.13
N LEU A 79 -30.19 -134.67 118.99
CA LEU A 79 -28.93 -133.93 118.95
C LEU A 79 -28.14 -134.18 117.65
N ARG A 80 -28.18 -135.40 117.10
CA ARG A 80 -27.60 -135.70 115.79
C ARG A 80 -28.27 -134.89 114.68
N ARG A 81 -29.61 -134.84 114.63
CA ARG A 81 -30.33 -134.03 113.63
C ARG A 81 -30.01 -132.55 113.75
N ILE A 82 -29.96 -132.00 114.96
CA ILE A 82 -29.55 -130.60 115.17
C ILE A 82 -28.11 -130.37 114.69
N ALA A 83 -27.21 -131.33 114.89
CA ALA A 83 -25.84 -131.23 114.40
C ALA A 83 -25.76 -131.31 112.88
N GLU A 84 -26.53 -132.18 112.24
CA GLU A 84 -26.63 -132.29 110.78
C GLU A 84 -27.22 -131.03 110.15
N GLU A 85 -28.31 -130.49 110.71
CA GLU A 85 -28.91 -129.22 110.29
C GLU A 85 -27.90 -128.07 110.42
N ARG A 86 -27.20 -127.96 111.56
CA ARG A 86 -26.15 -126.95 111.75
C ARG A 86 -24.99 -127.11 110.76
N ALA A 87 -24.59 -128.34 110.45
CA ALA A 87 -23.54 -128.59 109.47
C ALA A 87 -23.99 -128.20 108.05
N GLN A 88 -25.25 -128.47 107.69
CA GLN A 88 -25.84 -128.05 106.43
C GLN A 88 -25.95 -126.52 106.34
N THR A 89 -26.44 -125.85 107.38
CA THR A 89 -26.47 -124.38 107.43
C THR A 89 -25.06 -123.79 107.30
N ALA A 90 -24.09 -124.29 108.06
CA ALA A 90 -22.71 -123.82 107.96
C ALA A 90 -22.08 -124.07 106.57
N HIS A 91 -22.45 -125.18 105.91
CA HIS A 91 -22.02 -125.44 104.54
C HIS A 91 -22.66 -124.46 103.55
N GLN A 92 -23.96 -124.18 103.70
CA GLN A 92 -24.65 -123.19 102.88
C GLN A 92 -24.10 -121.79 103.09
N ASP A 93 -23.88 -121.36 104.34
CA ASP A 93 -23.28 -120.07 104.68
C ASP A 93 -21.88 -119.93 104.06
N LYS A 94 -21.11 -121.03 104.02
CA LYS A 94 -19.81 -121.06 103.35
C LYS A 94 -19.96 -120.84 101.84
N LEU A 95 -20.89 -121.54 101.19
CA LEU A 95 -21.15 -121.37 99.75
C LEU A 95 -21.64 -119.96 99.43
N ASP A 96 -22.50 -119.39 100.25
CA ASP A 96 -23.02 -118.03 100.10
C ASP A 96 -21.90 -116.99 100.30
N ALA A 97 -21.00 -117.21 101.27
CA ALA A 97 -19.82 -116.37 101.46
C ALA A 97 -18.83 -116.45 100.28
N GLU A 98 -18.62 -117.66 99.72
CA GLU A 98 -17.80 -117.85 98.52
C GLU A 98 -18.42 -117.16 97.29
N ALA A 99 -19.75 -117.26 97.13
CA ALA A 99 -20.48 -116.57 96.06
C ALA A 99 -20.41 -115.05 96.21
N ALA A 100 -20.58 -114.51 97.42
CA ALA A 100 -20.46 -113.08 97.69
C ALA A 100 -19.02 -112.58 97.44
N ALA A 101 -18.00 -113.35 97.84
CA ALA A 101 -16.61 -113.02 97.58
C ALA A 101 -16.28 -113.05 96.08
N ALA A 102 -16.84 -114.00 95.32
CA ALA A 102 -16.70 -114.07 93.87
C ALA A 102 -17.37 -112.85 93.18
N ALA A 103 -18.59 -112.49 93.59
CA ALA A 103 -19.30 -111.32 93.08
C ALA A 103 -18.52 -110.02 93.36
N ALA A 104 -18.00 -109.85 94.58
CA ALA A 104 -17.20 -108.68 94.96
C ALA A 104 -15.90 -108.57 94.15
N ARG A 105 -15.27 -109.70 93.76
CA ARG A 105 -14.10 -109.69 92.88
C ARG A 105 -14.45 -109.24 91.47
N VAL A 106 -15.57 -109.72 90.92
CA VAL A 106 -16.05 -109.30 89.59
C VAL A 106 -16.36 -107.80 89.58
N GLU A 107 -17.06 -107.29 90.59
CA GLU A 107 -17.36 -105.86 90.72
C GLU A 107 -16.09 -105.00 90.88
N ALA A 108 -15.09 -105.49 91.64
CA ALA A 108 -13.80 -104.82 91.78
C ALA A 108 -13.02 -104.80 90.45
N ASP A 109 -13.02 -105.90 89.70
CA ASP A 109 -12.38 -105.97 88.38
C ASP A 109 -13.08 -105.06 87.37
N GLU A 110 -14.41 -105.01 87.36
CA GLU A 110 -15.21 -104.10 86.51
C GLU A 110 -14.96 -102.63 86.88
N SER A 111 -14.88 -102.32 88.17
CA SER A 111 -14.53 -100.99 88.67
C SER A 111 -13.11 -100.59 88.26
N SER A 112 -12.15 -101.50 88.35
CA SER A 112 -10.77 -101.26 87.89
C SER A 112 -10.71 -101.00 86.39
N ARG A 113 -11.41 -101.82 85.57
CA ARG A 113 -11.47 -101.62 84.12
C ARG A 113 -12.11 -100.28 83.76
N THR A 114 -13.18 -99.90 84.44
CA THR A 114 -13.85 -98.61 84.24
C THR A 114 -12.92 -97.45 84.61
N ALA A 115 -12.21 -97.56 85.72
CA ALA A 115 -11.24 -96.55 86.14
C ALA A 115 -10.06 -96.43 85.15
N ASP A 116 -9.56 -97.55 84.63
CA ASP A 116 -8.47 -97.54 83.64
C ASP A 116 -8.92 -97.01 82.28
N ALA A 117 -10.15 -97.31 81.85
CA ALA A 117 -10.76 -96.72 80.66
C ALA A 117 -10.92 -95.20 80.81
N ALA A 118 -11.41 -94.73 81.96
CA ALA A 118 -11.54 -93.30 82.25
C ALA A 118 -10.18 -92.58 82.29
N ARG A 119 -9.15 -93.21 82.88
CA ARG A 119 -7.77 -92.68 82.86
C ARG A 119 -7.19 -92.65 81.46
N ALA A 120 -7.46 -93.66 80.63
CA ALA A 120 -7.04 -93.68 79.23
C ALA A 120 -7.70 -92.55 78.43
N GLN A 121 -9.02 -92.36 78.58
CA GLN A 121 -9.75 -91.26 77.96
C GLN A 121 -9.22 -89.89 78.41
N LEU A 122 -8.91 -89.72 79.71
CA LEU A 122 -8.32 -88.49 80.22
C LEU A 122 -6.96 -88.19 79.59
N ARG A 123 -6.10 -89.20 79.42
CA ARG A 123 -4.80 -89.03 78.75
C ARG A 123 -4.96 -88.62 77.29
N THR A 124 -5.88 -89.24 76.55
CA THR A 124 -6.17 -88.86 75.16
C THR A 124 -6.72 -87.45 75.08
N ALA A 125 -7.63 -87.06 75.98
CA ALA A 125 -8.15 -85.70 76.04
C ALA A 125 -7.05 -84.67 76.37
N GLN A 126 -6.15 -84.98 77.30
CA GLN A 126 -4.99 -84.14 77.63
C GLN A 126 -4.04 -83.99 76.45
N GLN A 127 -3.75 -85.05 75.70
CA GLN A 127 -2.93 -84.99 74.49
C GLN A 127 -3.55 -84.08 73.44
N HIS A 128 -4.85 -84.25 73.16
CA HIS A 128 -5.55 -83.42 72.19
C HIS A 128 -5.64 -81.93 72.61
N VAL A 129 -5.76 -81.65 73.92
CA VAL A 129 -5.67 -80.27 74.44
C VAL A 129 -4.26 -79.72 74.24
N ALA A 130 -3.22 -80.49 74.55
CA ALA A 130 -1.83 -80.07 74.37
C ALA A 130 -1.50 -79.82 72.88
N GLU A 131 -1.95 -80.68 71.97
CA GLU A 131 -1.82 -80.50 70.52
C GLU A 131 -2.51 -79.21 70.06
N LYS A 132 -3.76 -78.97 70.49
CA LYS A 132 -4.49 -77.74 70.20
C LYS A 132 -3.85 -76.50 70.80
N ASP A 133 -3.19 -76.62 71.95
CA ASP A 133 -2.46 -75.51 72.57
C ASP A 133 -1.19 -75.18 71.78
N MET A 134 -0.48 -76.21 71.29
CA MET A 134 0.68 -76.03 70.40
C MET A 134 0.27 -75.43 69.06
N GLU A 135 -0.82 -75.88 68.45
CA GLU A 135 -1.38 -75.31 67.21
C GLU A 135 -1.73 -73.84 67.40
N ARG A 136 -2.51 -73.50 68.45
CA ARG A 136 -2.86 -72.11 68.76
C ARG A 136 -1.65 -71.24 69.12
N ALA A 137 -0.58 -71.81 69.67
CA ALA A 137 0.66 -71.10 69.92
C ALA A 137 1.41 -70.82 68.60
N ALA A 138 1.46 -71.79 67.70
CA ALA A 138 2.06 -71.64 66.37
C ALA A 138 1.28 -70.64 65.51
N GLU A 139 -0.05 -70.68 65.53
CA GLU A 139 -0.91 -69.70 64.85
C GLU A 139 -0.67 -68.27 65.36
N ARG A 140 -0.56 -68.09 66.68
CA ARG A 140 -0.26 -66.78 67.28
C ARG A 140 1.13 -66.29 66.87
N ALA A 141 2.15 -67.15 66.87
CA ALA A 141 3.49 -66.81 66.43
C ALA A 141 3.51 -66.40 64.94
N ALA A 142 2.84 -67.18 64.07
CA ALA A 142 2.73 -66.86 62.66
C ALA A 142 1.98 -65.54 62.42
N ALA A 143 0.92 -65.27 63.18
CA ALA A 143 0.18 -64.01 63.11
C ALA A 143 1.04 -62.81 63.57
N THR A 144 1.85 -62.96 64.63
CA THR A 144 2.77 -61.91 65.06
C THR A 144 3.85 -61.64 64.03
N GLU A 145 4.44 -62.67 63.43
CA GLU A 145 5.44 -62.50 62.36
C GLU A 145 4.83 -61.84 61.12
N ALA A 146 3.61 -62.24 60.72
CA ALA A 146 2.92 -61.61 59.60
C ALA A 146 2.63 -60.13 59.87
N HIS A 147 2.21 -59.79 61.10
CA HIS A 147 1.98 -58.41 61.51
C HIS A 147 3.28 -57.59 61.48
N GLU A 148 4.39 -58.14 61.99
CA GLU A 148 5.70 -57.47 61.95
C GLU A 148 6.18 -57.23 60.52
N ARG A 149 6.03 -58.21 59.62
CA ARG A 149 6.34 -58.04 58.19
C ARG A 149 5.49 -56.95 57.55
N ALA A 150 4.19 -56.91 57.84
CA ALA A 150 3.30 -55.86 57.34
C ALA A 150 3.71 -54.47 57.85
N LEU A 151 4.06 -54.34 59.14
CA LEU A 151 4.56 -53.08 59.69
C LEU A 151 5.90 -52.66 59.06
N GLN A 152 6.80 -53.60 58.78
CA GLN A 152 8.06 -53.31 58.08
C GLN A 152 7.80 -52.83 56.64
N GLN A 153 6.89 -53.48 55.91
CA GLN A 153 6.49 -53.04 54.57
C GLN A 153 5.94 -51.62 54.59
N VAL A 154 5.00 -51.32 55.51
CA VAL A 154 4.44 -49.97 55.65
C VAL A 154 5.52 -48.94 55.98
N ARG A 155 6.52 -49.28 56.81
CA ARG A 155 7.64 -48.37 57.11
C ARG A 155 8.49 -48.07 55.88
N VAL A 156 8.83 -49.10 55.08
CA VAL A 156 9.58 -48.93 53.84
C VAL A 156 8.80 -48.11 52.82
N GLU A 157 7.50 -48.39 52.65
CA GLU A 157 6.63 -47.60 51.78
C GLU A 157 6.56 -46.13 52.22
N LEU A 158 6.45 -45.88 53.52
CA LEU A 158 6.42 -44.54 54.08
C LEU A 158 7.76 -43.80 53.95
N GLU A 159 8.88 -44.51 54.05
CA GLU A 159 10.21 -43.95 53.75
C GLU A 159 10.36 -43.62 52.26
N ASN A 160 9.90 -44.50 51.37
CA ASN A 160 9.90 -44.26 49.92
C ASN A 160 9.03 -43.04 49.57
N VAL A 161 7.81 -42.97 50.09
CA VAL A 161 6.92 -41.80 49.86
C VAL A 161 7.53 -40.51 50.39
N ARG A 162 8.24 -40.56 51.53
CA ARG A 162 8.96 -39.38 52.05
C ARG A 162 10.13 -38.99 51.16
N ALA A 163 10.88 -39.96 50.63
CA ALA A 163 11.97 -39.71 49.71
C ALA A 163 11.47 -39.11 48.38
N ASP A 164 10.41 -39.67 47.82
CA ASP A 164 9.76 -39.18 46.60
C ASP A 164 9.21 -37.76 46.80
N ALA A 165 8.50 -37.52 47.91
CA ALA A 165 8.00 -36.19 48.24
C ALA A 165 9.14 -35.17 48.43
N ALA A 166 10.25 -35.56 49.05
CA ALA A 166 11.42 -34.70 49.19
C ALA A 166 12.06 -34.38 47.82
N ALA A 167 12.12 -35.36 46.91
CA ALA A 167 12.60 -35.17 45.55
C ALA A 167 11.68 -34.22 44.74
N ASP A 168 10.36 -34.40 44.85
CA ASP A 168 9.37 -33.53 44.20
C ASP A 168 9.45 -32.09 44.73
N ILE A 169 9.60 -31.91 46.04
CA ILE A 169 9.79 -30.59 46.67
C ILE A 169 11.08 -29.95 46.13
N ALA A 170 12.19 -30.68 46.08
CA ALA A 170 13.45 -30.17 45.54
C ALA A 170 13.32 -29.75 44.06
N ALA A 171 12.68 -30.58 43.23
CA ALA A 171 12.43 -30.27 41.82
C ALA A 171 11.49 -29.05 41.65
N ALA A 172 10.50 -28.89 42.54
CA ALA A 172 9.63 -27.72 42.54
C ALA A 172 10.39 -26.43 42.91
N HIS A 173 11.28 -26.49 43.91
CA HIS A 173 12.14 -25.37 44.28
C HIS A 173 13.10 -24.98 43.17
N GLU A 174 13.72 -25.94 42.49
CA GLU A 174 14.60 -25.67 41.34
C GLU A 174 13.84 -24.99 40.19
N LYS A 175 12.64 -25.49 39.86
CA LYS A 175 11.76 -24.85 38.86
C LYS A 175 11.36 -23.44 39.25
N ALA A 176 11.06 -23.20 40.53
CA ALA A 176 10.74 -21.87 41.04
C ALA A 176 11.93 -20.92 40.93
N ALA A 177 13.12 -21.35 41.33
CA ALA A 177 14.36 -20.56 41.22
C ALA A 177 14.71 -20.25 39.75
N ALA A 178 14.56 -21.23 38.84
CA ALA A 178 14.76 -21.01 37.41
C ALA A 178 13.75 -20.01 36.83
N ALA A 179 12.48 -20.07 37.26
CA ALA A 179 11.45 -19.13 36.84
C ALA A 179 11.72 -17.71 37.35
N GLU A 180 12.17 -17.57 38.59
CA GLU A 180 12.59 -16.29 39.19
C GLU A 180 13.79 -15.70 38.45
N SER A 181 14.84 -16.48 38.22
CA SER A 181 16.01 -16.04 37.43
C SER A 181 15.61 -15.58 36.02
N ARG A 182 14.70 -16.29 35.35
CA ARG A 182 14.20 -15.87 34.02
C ARG A 182 13.32 -14.62 34.10
N ALA A 183 12.60 -14.40 35.20
CA ALA A 183 11.84 -13.18 35.41
C ALA A 183 12.78 -11.98 35.61
N GLU A 184 13.81 -12.12 36.44
CA GLU A 184 14.87 -11.12 36.64
C GLU A 184 15.56 -10.79 35.31
N GLN A 185 15.95 -11.80 34.54
CA GLN A 185 16.53 -11.62 33.21
C GLN A 185 15.60 -10.85 32.26
N ARG A 186 14.29 -11.14 32.26
CA ARG A 186 13.33 -10.38 31.44
C ARG A 186 13.19 -8.94 31.90
N THR A 187 13.28 -8.68 33.21
CA THR A 187 13.26 -7.29 33.71
C THR A 187 14.50 -6.53 33.29
N SER A 188 15.69 -7.14 33.36
CA SER A 188 16.93 -6.50 32.90
C SER A 188 16.93 -6.29 31.37
N GLU A 189 16.47 -7.26 30.60
CA GLU A 189 16.27 -7.14 29.14
C GLU A 189 15.31 -5.99 28.80
N ARG A 190 14.19 -5.85 29.53
CA ARG A 190 13.23 -4.75 29.33
C ARG A 190 13.81 -3.40 29.71
N THR A 191 14.56 -3.30 30.81
CA THR A 191 15.23 -2.06 31.20
C THR A 191 16.25 -1.64 30.16
N ALA A 192 17.12 -2.57 29.71
CA ALA A 192 18.11 -2.30 28.67
C ALA A 192 17.44 -1.89 27.34
N ALA A 193 16.35 -2.56 26.95
CA ALA A 193 15.58 -2.20 25.76
C ALA A 193 14.94 -0.80 25.91
N SER A 194 14.43 -0.45 27.09
CA SER A 194 13.86 0.88 27.35
C SER A 194 14.91 1.99 27.31
N GLU A 195 16.10 1.77 27.87
CA GLU A 195 17.22 2.72 27.81
C GLU A 195 17.72 2.90 26.36
N ALA A 196 17.80 1.82 25.58
CA ALA A 196 18.17 1.88 24.17
C ALA A 196 17.12 2.63 23.32
N ALA A 197 15.83 2.38 23.59
CA ALA A 197 14.74 3.10 22.95
C ALA A 197 14.76 4.59 23.33
N GLU A 198 14.99 4.92 24.60
CA GLU A 198 15.11 6.31 25.05
C GLU A 198 16.29 7.02 24.38
N LYS A 199 17.46 6.40 24.30
CA LYS A 199 18.63 6.93 23.56
C LYS A 199 18.30 7.18 22.09
N THR A 200 17.55 6.28 21.45
CA THR A 200 17.13 6.42 20.05
C THR A 200 16.17 7.61 19.89
N VAL A 201 15.21 7.77 20.81
CA VAL A 201 14.29 8.92 20.82
C VAL A 201 15.04 10.23 21.06
N GLN A 202 16.01 10.26 21.97
CA GLN A 202 16.85 11.44 22.22
C GLN A 202 17.69 11.79 20.97
N HIS A 203 18.27 10.79 20.30
CA HIS A 203 19.01 11.00 19.06
C HIS A 203 18.14 11.59 17.94
N VAL A 204 16.95 11.01 17.70
CA VAL A 204 15.99 11.52 16.70
C VAL A 204 15.54 12.94 17.05
N ARG A 205 15.33 13.26 18.34
CA ARG A 205 15.00 14.62 18.77
C ARG A 205 16.13 15.60 18.44
N ALA A 206 17.39 15.22 18.71
CA ALA A 206 18.55 16.05 18.37
C ALA A 206 18.68 16.25 16.86
N GLU A 207 18.48 15.21 16.05
CA GLU A 207 18.47 15.32 14.59
C GLU A 207 17.34 16.25 14.09
N LEU A 208 16.14 16.15 14.67
CA LEU A 208 15.03 17.04 14.32
C LEU A 208 15.30 18.50 14.71
N GLU A 209 15.93 18.75 15.87
CA GLU A 209 16.37 20.09 16.27
C GLU A 209 17.43 20.64 15.31
N GLN A 210 18.38 19.80 14.89
CA GLN A 210 19.39 20.18 13.90
C GLN A 210 18.75 20.51 12.54
N VAL A 211 17.85 19.65 12.03
CA VAL A 211 17.13 19.91 10.77
C VAL A 211 16.31 21.18 10.85
N ARG A 212 15.68 21.47 12.00
CA ARG A 212 14.96 22.74 12.23
C ARG A 212 15.92 23.93 12.14
N ALA A 213 17.04 23.88 12.86
CA ALA A 213 18.04 24.95 12.82
C ALA A 213 18.62 25.16 11.40
N ASP A 214 18.93 24.09 10.68
CA ASP A 214 19.40 24.14 9.30
C ASP A 214 18.33 24.72 8.38
N SER A 215 17.06 24.33 8.56
CA SER A 215 15.94 24.87 7.78
C SER A 215 15.71 26.35 8.03
N ASP A 216 15.81 26.81 9.29
CA ASP A 216 15.70 28.21 9.66
C ASP A 216 16.85 29.04 9.07
N ALA A 217 18.07 28.48 9.06
CA ALA A 217 19.23 29.09 8.42
C ALA A 217 19.02 29.21 6.90
N VAL A 218 18.52 28.16 6.23
CA VAL A 218 18.21 28.18 4.78
C VAL A 218 17.11 29.20 4.48
N VAL A 219 16.05 29.26 5.28
CA VAL A 219 14.97 30.24 5.12
C VAL A 219 15.48 31.67 5.30
N THR A 220 16.33 31.90 6.30
CA THR A 220 16.94 33.21 6.54
C THR A 220 17.82 33.63 5.37
N ALA A 221 18.71 32.75 4.90
CA ALA A 221 19.54 33.00 3.72
C ALA A 221 18.72 33.23 2.44
N ALA A 222 17.61 32.50 2.27
CA ALA A 222 16.70 32.71 1.14
C ALA A 222 16.00 34.08 1.21
N ARG A 223 15.56 34.50 2.41
CA ARG A 223 14.98 35.83 2.62
C ARG A 223 15.99 36.93 2.33
N GLU A 224 17.23 36.81 2.81
CA GLU A 224 18.30 37.76 2.51
C GLU A 224 18.55 37.86 1.00
N ARG A 225 18.67 36.72 0.30
CA ARG A 225 18.82 36.70 -1.17
C ARG A 225 17.63 37.36 -1.88
N ALA A 226 16.40 37.13 -1.43
CA ALA A 226 15.21 37.77 -1.98
C ALA A 226 15.27 39.29 -1.79
N THR A 227 15.60 39.76 -0.58
CA THR A 227 15.74 41.21 -0.31
C THR A 227 16.86 41.84 -1.15
N ALA A 228 17.99 41.16 -1.33
CA ALA A 228 19.08 41.64 -2.18
C ALA A 228 18.68 41.68 -3.66
N ALA A 229 17.92 40.69 -4.14
CA ALA A 229 17.39 40.67 -5.50
C ALA A 229 16.37 41.79 -5.74
N GLU A 230 15.47 42.03 -4.79
CA GLU A 230 14.53 43.15 -4.81
C GLU A 230 15.27 44.49 -4.82
N ALA A 231 16.26 44.70 -3.95
CA ALA A 231 17.10 45.89 -3.94
C ALA A 231 17.79 46.11 -5.30
N ARG A 232 18.34 45.05 -5.92
CA ARG A 232 18.95 45.13 -7.25
C ARG A 232 17.92 45.39 -8.36
N ALA A 233 16.70 44.88 -8.23
CA ALA A 233 15.61 45.16 -9.17
C ALA A 233 15.15 46.62 -9.07
N GLN A 234 15.01 47.15 -7.85
CA GLN A 234 14.72 48.57 -7.59
C GLN A 234 15.83 49.46 -8.14
N GLN A 235 17.10 49.10 -7.90
CA GLN A 235 18.23 49.83 -8.46
C GLN A 235 18.19 49.85 -10.00
N ARG A 236 17.94 48.71 -10.65
CA ARG A 236 17.79 48.66 -12.12
C ARG A 236 16.57 49.42 -12.63
N ALA A 237 15.50 49.52 -11.85
CA ALA A 237 14.36 50.37 -12.19
C ALA A 237 14.74 51.85 -12.12
N ALA A 238 15.42 52.28 -11.05
CA ALA A 238 15.93 53.64 -10.90
C ALA A 238 16.94 54.00 -12.01
N GLU A 239 17.88 53.12 -12.33
CA GLU A 239 18.83 53.27 -13.44
C GLU A 239 18.09 53.43 -14.78
N ARG A 240 17.04 52.63 -15.04
CA ARG A 240 16.22 52.76 -16.26
C ARG A 240 15.43 54.05 -16.32
N THR A 241 14.86 54.51 -15.21
CA THR A 241 14.16 55.79 -15.13
C THR A 241 15.13 56.94 -15.40
N ALA A 242 16.29 56.95 -14.73
CA ALA A 242 17.34 57.95 -14.95
C ALA A 242 17.87 57.94 -16.40
N ALA A 243 18.06 56.76 -16.99
CA ALA A 243 18.45 56.63 -18.39
C ALA A 243 17.36 57.16 -19.35
N THR A 244 16.08 56.90 -19.05
CA THR A 244 14.95 57.43 -19.83
C THR A 244 14.89 58.95 -19.72
N GLU A 245 15.02 59.51 -18.52
CA GLU A 245 15.05 60.96 -18.29
C GLU A 245 16.23 61.63 -19.02
N ALA A 246 17.43 61.04 -18.95
CA ALA A 246 18.61 61.53 -19.68
C ALA A 246 18.42 61.45 -21.20
N ALA A 247 17.81 60.37 -21.70
CA ALA A 247 17.49 60.22 -23.12
C ALA A 247 16.43 61.25 -23.57
N GLU A 248 15.41 61.50 -22.75
CA GLU A 248 14.39 62.54 -23.01
C GLU A 248 15.00 63.94 -23.01
N GLN A 249 15.89 64.26 -22.06
CA GLN A 249 16.61 65.54 -22.04
C GLN A 249 17.48 65.70 -23.29
N THR A 250 18.21 64.66 -23.69
CA THR A 250 19.01 64.67 -24.93
C THR A 250 18.12 64.86 -26.15
N ALA A 251 16.98 64.17 -26.22
CA ALA A 251 16.01 64.34 -27.30
C ALA A 251 15.39 65.75 -27.33
N GLN A 252 15.13 66.36 -26.16
CA GLN A 252 14.65 67.74 -26.06
C GLN A 252 15.72 68.75 -26.52
N GLN A 253 16.99 68.55 -26.14
CA GLN A 253 18.12 69.35 -26.61
C GLN A 253 18.27 69.25 -28.13
N LEU A 254 18.30 68.04 -28.68
CA LEU A 254 18.36 67.81 -30.14
C LEU A 254 17.17 68.43 -30.87
N ARG A 255 15.95 68.36 -30.31
CA ARG A 255 14.78 69.07 -30.89
C ARG A 255 14.93 70.59 -30.83
N GLY A 256 15.53 71.12 -29.77
CA GLY A 256 15.85 72.54 -29.64
C GLY A 256 16.89 72.99 -30.68
N GLU A 257 17.96 72.22 -30.84
CA GLU A 257 18.99 72.43 -31.85
C GLU A 257 18.44 72.32 -33.27
N LEU A 258 17.64 71.30 -33.58
CA LEU A 258 16.97 71.18 -34.87
C LEU A 258 16.02 72.36 -35.15
N LYS A 259 15.33 72.88 -34.14
CA LYS A 259 14.51 74.09 -34.29
C LYS A 259 15.37 75.32 -34.56
N ARG A 260 16.51 75.47 -33.89
CA ARG A 260 17.47 76.55 -34.14
C ARG A 260 18.07 76.45 -35.54
N LEU A 261 18.59 75.28 -35.91
CA LEU A 261 19.10 75.00 -37.25
C LEU A 261 18.06 75.26 -38.33
N ARG A 262 16.79 74.88 -38.09
CA ARG A 262 15.71 75.18 -39.04
C ARG A 262 15.44 76.69 -39.13
N ALA A 263 15.45 77.42 -38.02
CA ALA A 263 15.29 78.87 -38.02
C ALA A 263 16.48 79.60 -38.66
N GLU A 264 17.70 79.14 -38.42
CA GLU A 264 18.94 79.63 -39.04
C GLU A 264 18.95 79.34 -40.54
N ALA A 265 18.58 78.13 -40.96
CA ALA A 265 18.44 77.77 -42.36
C ALA A 265 17.31 78.57 -43.04
N ASP A 266 16.16 78.77 -42.39
CA ASP A 266 15.08 79.61 -42.91
C ASP A 266 15.54 81.07 -43.04
N ALA A 267 16.33 81.58 -42.09
CA ALA A 267 16.93 82.92 -42.14
C ALA A 267 18.00 83.04 -43.23
N GLU A 268 18.83 82.02 -43.42
CA GLU A 268 19.85 81.95 -44.47
C GLU A 268 19.20 81.83 -45.86
N ILE A 269 18.14 81.03 -46.00
CA ILE A 269 17.31 80.97 -47.22
C ILE A 269 16.64 82.33 -47.47
N ALA A 270 16.13 83.01 -46.44
CA ALA A 270 15.56 84.35 -46.59
C ALA A 270 16.62 85.38 -47.00
N ALA A 271 17.82 85.32 -46.42
CA ALA A 271 18.96 86.17 -46.78
C ALA A 271 19.45 85.89 -48.21
N ALA A 272 19.56 84.62 -48.60
CA ALA A 272 19.93 84.20 -49.95
C ALA A 272 18.87 84.60 -50.98
N ARG A 273 17.57 84.50 -50.65
CA ARG A 273 16.47 85.01 -51.48
C ARG A 273 16.48 86.53 -51.56
N GLY A 274 16.80 87.23 -50.48
CA GLY A 274 16.96 88.69 -50.47
C GLY A 274 18.14 89.13 -51.33
N TRP A 275 19.28 88.44 -51.24
CA TRP A 275 20.46 88.67 -52.07
C TRP A 275 20.17 88.37 -53.54
N ALA A 276 19.56 87.23 -53.86
CA ALA A 276 19.15 86.87 -55.22
C ALA A 276 18.10 87.84 -55.80
N ALA A 277 17.16 88.34 -54.98
CA ALA A 277 16.21 89.36 -55.40
C ALA A 277 16.89 90.71 -55.64
N GLY A 278 17.89 91.09 -54.82
CA GLY A 278 18.72 92.28 -55.03
C GLY A 278 19.57 92.19 -56.29
N GLU A 279 20.20 91.05 -56.54
CA GLU A 279 20.99 90.78 -57.76
C GLU A 279 20.07 90.80 -59.00
N ALA A 280 18.90 90.16 -58.92
CA ALA A 280 17.92 90.15 -60.00
C ALA A 280 17.27 91.51 -60.27
N ALA A 281 17.21 92.40 -59.26
CA ALA A 281 16.79 93.78 -59.43
C ALA A 281 17.90 94.61 -60.09
N ALA A 282 19.15 94.47 -59.65
CA ALA A 282 20.30 95.15 -60.24
C ALA A 282 20.53 94.74 -61.71
N VAL A 283 20.38 93.44 -62.03
CA VAL A 283 20.45 92.94 -63.41
C VAL A 283 19.28 93.46 -64.25
N ARG A 284 18.07 93.57 -63.69
CA ARG A 284 16.93 94.17 -64.39
C ARG A 284 17.12 95.66 -64.66
N GLU A 285 17.61 96.41 -63.68
CA GLU A 285 17.86 97.84 -63.82
C GLU A 285 18.99 98.11 -64.83
N ALA A 286 20.03 97.27 -64.84
CA ALA A 286 21.09 97.30 -65.85
C ALA A 286 20.57 96.95 -67.25
N ALA A 287 19.71 95.93 -67.37
CA ALA A 287 19.08 95.53 -68.63
C ALA A 287 18.09 96.59 -69.14
N GLU A 288 17.29 97.22 -68.28
CA GLU A 288 16.38 98.31 -68.64
C GLU A 288 17.16 99.56 -69.08
N ALA A 289 18.30 99.86 -68.45
CA ALA A 289 19.20 100.93 -68.88
C ALA A 289 19.94 100.63 -70.21
N GLU A 290 20.08 99.36 -70.57
CA GLU A 290 20.63 98.91 -71.85
C GLU A 290 19.56 98.92 -72.95
N VAL A 291 18.33 98.51 -72.61
CA VAL A 291 17.14 98.58 -73.47
C VAL A 291 16.79 100.05 -73.80
N ALA A 292 16.87 100.97 -72.84
CA ALA A 292 16.68 102.40 -73.10
C ALA A 292 17.73 102.99 -74.07
N ARG A 293 18.98 102.48 -74.02
CA ARG A 293 20.03 102.84 -74.98
C ARG A 293 19.78 102.23 -76.37
N ALA A 294 19.25 101.00 -76.43
CA ALA A 294 18.89 100.35 -77.68
C ALA A 294 17.70 101.03 -78.39
N TYR A 295 16.67 101.45 -77.66
CA TYR A 295 15.51 102.16 -78.24
C TYR A 295 15.86 103.55 -78.79
N ALA A 296 16.76 104.29 -78.13
CA ALA A 296 17.26 105.57 -78.65
C ALA A 296 18.05 105.41 -79.97
N THR A 297 18.66 104.24 -80.20
CA THR A 297 19.42 103.92 -81.42
C THR A 297 18.52 103.37 -82.53
N ALA A 298 17.39 102.72 -82.16
CA ALA A 298 16.41 102.16 -83.09
C ALA A 298 15.46 103.21 -83.72
N ASP A 299 15.06 104.25 -82.97
CA ASP A 299 14.19 105.32 -83.50
C ASP A 299 14.86 106.19 -84.59
N GLU A 300 16.20 106.22 -84.61
CA GLU A 300 16.97 106.89 -85.66
C GLU A 300 17.11 106.03 -86.94
N ALA A 301 17.03 104.70 -86.80
CA ALA A 301 17.04 103.76 -87.93
C ALA A 301 15.66 103.60 -88.59
N VAL A 302 14.56 103.62 -87.82
CA VAL A 302 13.19 103.45 -88.32
C VAL A 302 12.75 104.59 -89.24
N ARG A 303 13.18 105.83 -88.97
CA ARG A 303 12.90 107.00 -89.83
C ARG A 303 13.58 106.95 -91.21
N LYS A 304 14.66 106.16 -91.33
CA LYS A 304 15.45 105.99 -92.56
C LYS A 304 14.97 104.83 -93.43
N ALA A 305 14.21 103.89 -92.85
CA ALA A 305 13.77 102.65 -93.51
C ALA A 305 12.35 102.70 -94.10
N GLN A 306 11.47 103.61 -93.67
CA GLN A 306 10.08 103.73 -94.19
C GLN A 306 9.94 104.33 -95.61
N ALA A 307 11.06 104.57 -96.32
CA ALA A 307 11.06 105.06 -97.70
C ALA A 307 11.23 103.97 -98.78
N ARG A 308 11.28 102.67 -98.41
CA ARG A 308 11.43 101.57 -99.37
C ARG A 308 10.54 100.38 -98.98
N ALA A 309 9.81 99.87 -99.98
CA ALA A 309 9.15 98.57 -100.06
C ALA A 309 7.64 98.49 -99.69
N THR A 310 6.82 98.88 -100.67
CA THR A 310 5.53 98.25 -100.99
C THR A 310 5.69 97.36 -102.23
N ARG A 311 5.20 96.11 -102.19
CA ARG A 311 4.47 95.36 -103.26
C ARG A 311 4.74 93.84 -103.23
N THR A 312 3.67 93.04 -103.15
CA THR A 312 3.67 91.62 -103.56
C THR A 312 2.30 91.27 -104.17
N LEU A 313 2.31 90.51 -105.29
CA LEU A 313 1.16 90.13 -106.14
C LEU A 313 0.32 89.00 -105.51
N SER A 314 -1.01 89.02 -105.70
CA SER A 314 -2.00 88.07 -105.14
C SER A 314 -2.42 87.02 -106.17
N MET A 315 -2.42 85.73 -105.80
CA MET A 315 -2.93 84.61 -106.61
C MET A 315 -4.47 84.64 -106.72
N PRO A 316 -5.07 84.44 -107.91
CA PRO A 316 -6.53 84.33 -108.06
C PRO A 316 -7.04 83.01 -107.45
N VAL A 317 -8.15 83.08 -106.71
CA VAL A 317 -8.80 81.93 -106.06
C VAL A 317 -10.08 81.58 -106.84
N PRO A 318 -10.24 80.36 -107.34
CA PRO A 318 -11.42 80.00 -108.13
C PRO A 318 -12.69 79.91 -107.27
N PRO A 319 -13.86 80.31 -107.82
CA PRO A 319 -15.16 80.07 -107.21
C PRO A 319 -15.41 78.58 -106.94
N LEU A 320 -16.10 78.29 -105.83
CA LEU A 320 -16.25 76.92 -105.29
C LEU A 320 -16.98 75.96 -106.23
N ASP A 321 -17.82 76.47 -107.14
CA ASP A 321 -18.77 75.66 -107.90
C ASP A 321 -18.14 74.85 -109.04
N PHE A 322 -16.88 75.12 -109.42
CA PHE A 322 -16.19 74.44 -110.53
C PHE A 322 -14.72 74.07 -110.23
N ARG A 323 -14.32 74.09 -108.94
CA ARG A 323 -12.97 73.71 -108.51
C ARG A 323 -12.51 72.32 -108.94
N SER A 324 -13.43 71.36 -109.08
CA SER A 324 -13.09 70.00 -109.54
C SER A 324 -12.65 69.97 -111.00
N GLU A 325 -13.10 70.91 -111.81
CA GLU A 325 -12.77 71.02 -113.23
C GLU A 325 -11.48 71.85 -113.43
N THR A 326 -11.25 72.87 -112.60
CA THR A 326 -10.05 73.76 -112.68
C THR A 326 -8.84 73.30 -111.87
N ALA A 327 -8.90 72.12 -111.23
CA ALA A 327 -7.84 71.63 -110.34
C ALA A 327 -6.46 71.53 -111.02
N HIS A 328 -6.42 71.20 -112.32
CA HIS A 328 -5.18 71.15 -113.09
C HIS A 328 -4.54 72.54 -113.23
N ILE A 329 -5.35 73.59 -113.43
CA ILE A 329 -4.90 74.98 -113.54
C ILE A 329 -4.31 75.47 -112.22
N GLU A 330 -4.99 75.19 -111.11
CA GLU A 330 -4.52 75.56 -109.77
C GLU A 330 -3.19 74.87 -109.42
N ASN A 331 -3.06 73.59 -109.74
CA ASN A 331 -1.82 72.85 -109.49
C ASN A 331 -0.66 73.44 -110.29
N ALA A 332 -0.90 73.85 -111.53
CA ALA A 332 0.12 74.49 -112.36
C ALA A 332 0.53 75.87 -111.80
N LEU A 333 -0.43 76.70 -111.37
CA LEU A 333 -0.16 78.01 -110.78
C LEU A 333 0.55 77.92 -109.43
N ASN A 334 0.13 76.99 -108.57
CA ASN A 334 0.76 76.78 -107.28
C ASN A 334 2.19 76.26 -107.42
N ALA A 335 2.44 75.33 -108.36
CA ALA A 335 3.78 74.86 -108.66
C ALA A 335 4.69 76.00 -109.17
N LEU A 336 4.16 76.89 -110.04
CA LEU A 336 4.90 78.08 -110.46
C LEU A 336 5.16 79.07 -109.33
N HIS A 337 4.19 79.29 -108.44
CA HIS A 337 4.37 80.17 -107.29
C HIS A 337 5.45 79.63 -106.33
N GLN A 338 5.49 78.32 -106.11
CA GLN A 338 6.52 77.68 -105.28
C GLN A 338 7.90 77.78 -105.92
N ILE A 339 8.00 77.62 -107.24
CA ILE A 339 9.25 77.85 -107.98
C ILE A 339 9.69 79.32 -107.81
N ASP A 340 8.79 80.29 -108.00
CA ASP A 340 9.09 81.72 -107.86
C ASP A 340 9.55 82.07 -106.43
N TYR A 341 8.87 81.54 -105.40
CA TYR A 341 9.24 81.75 -104.00
C TYR A 341 10.59 81.12 -103.65
N MET A 342 10.86 79.89 -104.09
CA MET A 342 12.15 79.24 -103.85
C MET A 342 13.30 79.98 -104.53
N LEU A 343 13.06 80.48 -105.75
CA LEU A 343 14.04 81.30 -106.44
C LEU A 343 14.22 82.66 -105.77
N GLU A 344 13.18 83.27 -105.21
CA GLU A 344 13.26 84.55 -104.49
C GLU A 344 13.99 84.42 -103.15
N VAL A 345 13.69 83.39 -102.35
CA VAL A 345 14.39 83.11 -101.08
C VAL A 345 15.84 82.72 -101.32
N GLY A 346 16.14 81.93 -102.36
CA GLY A 346 17.52 81.63 -102.75
C GLY A 346 18.31 82.83 -103.27
N MET A 347 17.65 83.97 -103.55
CA MET A 347 18.24 85.21 -104.06
C MET A 347 18.22 86.35 -103.04
N ALA A 348 17.62 86.18 -101.87
CA ALA A 348 17.66 87.16 -100.76
C ALA A 348 19.04 87.08 -100.08
N ASP A 349 20.08 87.46 -100.81
CA ASP A 349 21.46 87.28 -100.43
C ASP A 349 21.97 88.44 -99.59
N GLU A 350 22.38 88.14 -98.35
CA GLU A 350 23.54 88.78 -97.71
C GLU A 350 24.09 88.00 -96.48
N GLY A 351 23.86 86.69 -96.30
CA GLY A 351 24.43 86.09 -95.08
C GLY A 351 24.43 84.58 -94.81
N ASP A 352 23.81 83.70 -95.58
CA ASP A 352 23.94 82.26 -95.30
C ASP A 352 23.81 81.43 -96.59
N ASP A 353 24.95 80.93 -97.08
CA ASP A 353 25.09 80.04 -98.24
C ASP A 353 24.55 78.61 -98.00
N ASP A 354 23.82 78.38 -96.91
CA ASP A 354 23.46 77.05 -96.39
C ASP A 354 21.96 76.67 -96.56
N ILE A 355 21.19 77.38 -97.40
CA ILE A 355 19.87 76.89 -97.85
C ILE A 355 20.01 76.21 -99.21
N PRO A 356 20.19 74.88 -99.27
CA PRO A 356 20.28 74.17 -100.54
C PRO A 356 18.93 74.25 -101.26
N VAL A 357 18.88 74.97 -102.38
CA VAL A 357 17.74 74.94 -103.29
C VAL A 357 17.70 73.57 -103.95
N ASP A 358 16.76 72.73 -103.50
CA ASP A 358 16.62 71.34 -103.93
C ASP A 358 16.23 71.26 -105.41
N VAL A 359 17.19 70.86 -106.24
CA VAL A 359 17.06 70.77 -107.69
C VAL A 359 16.03 69.71 -108.08
N ASP A 360 15.93 68.60 -107.34
CA ASP A 360 14.99 67.51 -107.64
C ASP A 360 13.54 67.94 -107.39
N ILE A 361 13.31 68.75 -106.34
CA ILE A 361 12.01 69.36 -106.07
C ILE A 361 11.64 70.34 -107.19
N MET A 362 12.57 71.19 -107.62
CA MET A 362 12.30 72.14 -108.72
C MET A 362 12.03 71.44 -110.05
N GLN A 363 12.75 70.37 -110.36
CA GLN A 363 12.48 69.55 -111.55
C GLN A 363 11.10 68.89 -111.47
N THR A 364 10.72 68.43 -110.28
CA THR A 364 9.39 67.84 -110.07
C THR A 364 8.29 68.89 -110.24
N LEU A 365 8.44 70.07 -109.66
CA LEU A 365 7.48 71.17 -109.82
C LEU A 365 7.39 71.62 -111.28
N ALA A 366 8.49 71.76 -111.99
CA ALA A 366 8.49 72.10 -113.41
C ALA A 366 7.78 71.04 -114.26
N ARG A 367 7.94 69.75 -113.93
CA ARG A 367 7.18 68.68 -114.58
C ARG A 367 5.69 68.76 -114.29
N VAL A 368 5.29 69.07 -113.05
CA VAL A 368 3.87 69.30 -112.70
C VAL A 368 3.31 70.48 -113.49
N VAL A 369 4.06 71.57 -113.61
CA VAL A 369 3.70 72.70 -114.46
C VAL A 369 3.55 72.24 -115.91
N HIS A 370 4.47 71.44 -116.45
CA HIS A 370 4.38 70.92 -117.82
C HIS A 370 3.14 70.03 -118.05
N GLU A 371 2.91 69.04 -117.18
CA GLU A 371 1.81 68.09 -117.29
C GLU A 371 0.44 68.75 -117.20
N HIS A 372 0.31 69.82 -116.40
CA HIS A 372 -0.98 70.44 -116.15
C HIS A 372 -1.21 71.74 -116.93
N ALA A 373 -0.16 72.43 -117.38
CA ALA A 373 -0.32 73.64 -118.18
C ALA A 373 -0.72 73.39 -119.64
N ILE A 374 -0.63 72.15 -120.14
CA ILE A 374 -1.22 71.79 -121.45
C ILE A 374 -2.72 72.10 -121.47
N TYR A 375 -3.41 71.85 -120.36
CA TYR A 375 -4.85 72.10 -120.23
C TYR A 375 -5.17 73.61 -120.29
N LEU A 376 -4.31 74.49 -119.76
CA LEU A 376 -4.45 75.95 -119.93
C LEU A 376 -4.36 76.41 -121.40
N CYS A 377 -3.62 75.71 -122.27
CA CYS A 377 -3.45 76.08 -123.68
C CYS A 377 -4.50 75.47 -124.63
N ASP A 378 -5.02 74.28 -124.33
CA ASP A 378 -6.06 73.63 -125.15
C ASP A 378 -7.48 74.13 -124.80
N GLU A 379 -7.75 74.40 -123.52
CA GLU A 379 -9.06 74.85 -123.04
C GLU A 379 -9.41 76.28 -123.51
N ALA A 380 -8.38 77.07 -123.84
CA ALA A 380 -8.51 78.39 -124.47
C ALA A 380 -8.69 78.35 -126.00
N LYS A 381 -8.46 77.21 -126.67
CA LYS A 381 -8.46 77.09 -128.15
C LYS A 381 -9.61 76.30 -128.76
N ASP A 382 -10.18 75.31 -128.07
CA ASP A 382 -11.41 74.65 -128.53
C ASP A 382 -12.64 75.51 -128.19
N GLY A 383 -12.80 76.58 -128.98
CA GLY A 383 -13.93 77.50 -128.99
C GLY A 383 -15.05 77.07 -129.93
N THR A 384 -15.11 75.80 -130.34
CA THR A 384 -16.05 75.32 -131.36
C THR A 384 -16.60 73.93 -131.05
N ASP A 385 -17.33 73.76 -129.94
CA ASP A 385 -18.56 72.93 -129.92
C ASP A 385 -19.46 73.19 -128.68
N VAL A 386 -20.49 74.03 -128.91
CA VAL A 386 -21.91 73.96 -128.49
C VAL A 386 -22.29 73.69 -127.01
N VAL A 387 -22.67 74.81 -126.35
CA VAL A 387 -23.77 75.02 -125.36
C VAL A 387 -23.44 74.73 -123.88
N HIS A 388 -23.28 75.83 -123.12
CA HIS A 388 -23.04 75.96 -121.66
C HIS A 388 -21.58 76.03 -121.18
N ARG A 389 -20.83 77.08 -121.57
CA ARG A 389 -19.76 77.61 -120.70
C ARG A 389 -20.26 78.89 -120.02
N ASN A 390 -20.17 78.94 -118.69
CA ASN A 390 -20.48 80.13 -117.90
C ASN A 390 -19.34 81.15 -118.04
N GLU A 391 -19.68 82.44 -118.18
CA GLU A 391 -18.72 83.54 -118.35
C GLU A 391 -17.68 83.61 -117.22
N GLU A 392 -18.04 83.23 -115.99
CA GLU A 392 -17.14 83.25 -114.83
C GLU A 392 -15.99 82.25 -114.95
N THR A 393 -16.22 81.08 -115.56
CA THR A 393 -15.15 80.09 -115.79
C THR A 393 -14.18 80.57 -116.85
N ALA A 394 -14.68 81.25 -117.89
CA ALA A 394 -13.84 81.86 -118.91
C ALA A 394 -13.00 83.02 -118.34
N ALA A 395 -13.57 83.86 -117.48
CA ALA A 395 -12.86 84.95 -116.81
C ALA A 395 -11.78 84.43 -115.85
N TYR A 396 -12.08 83.39 -115.06
CA TYR A 396 -11.06 82.76 -114.20
C TYR A 396 -9.93 82.11 -115.01
N ALA A 397 -10.25 81.43 -116.12
CA ALA A 397 -9.23 80.84 -116.99
C ALA A 397 -8.33 81.92 -117.61
N GLU A 398 -8.87 83.10 -117.93
CA GLU A 398 -8.11 84.25 -118.43
C GLU A 398 -7.20 84.84 -117.34
N ASP A 399 -7.73 85.12 -116.15
CA ASP A 399 -6.96 85.61 -114.98
C ASP A 399 -5.87 84.61 -114.56
N ALA A 400 -6.19 83.31 -114.60
CA ALA A 400 -5.25 82.24 -114.31
C ALA A 400 -4.15 82.15 -115.39
N ALA A 401 -4.50 82.32 -116.67
CA ALA A 401 -3.52 82.38 -117.74
C ALA A 401 -2.61 83.63 -117.60
N ASP A 402 -3.15 84.76 -117.16
CA ASP A 402 -2.37 85.97 -116.87
C ASP A 402 -1.42 85.79 -115.68
N ALA A 403 -1.89 85.22 -114.58
CA ALA A 403 -1.06 84.87 -113.44
C ALA A 403 0.05 83.89 -113.85
N PHE A 404 -0.29 82.88 -114.66
CA PHE A 404 0.66 81.89 -115.17
C PHE A 404 1.75 82.56 -116.02
N ARG A 405 1.37 83.48 -116.92
CA ARG A 405 2.31 84.30 -117.68
C ARG A 405 3.17 85.17 -116.79
N GLY A 406 2.59 85.83 -115.78
CA GLY A 406 3.29 86.68 -114.83
C GLY A 406 4.37 85.92 -114.06
N PHE A 407 4.07 84.72 -113.59
CA PHE A 407 5.05 83.85 -112.93
C PHE A 407 6.15 83.40 -113.89
N LEU A 408 5.82 82.97 -115.11
CA LEU A 408 6.84 82.61 -116.11
C LEU A 408 7.75 83.80 -116.48
N GLN A 409 7.24 85.02 -116.45
CA GLN A 409 8.05 86.23 -116.67
C GLN A 409 8.96 86.53 -115.47
N ARG A 410 8.46 86.44 -114.23
CA ARG A 410 9.30 86.60 -113.03
C ARG A 410 10.41 85.56 -112.98
N ILE A 411 10.07 84.29 -113.21
CA ILE A 411 11.05 83.21 -113.24
C ILE A 411 12.09 83.48 -114.33
N GLU A 412 11.71 83.93 -115.52
CA GLU A 412 12.69 84.31 -116.55
C GLU A 412 13.60 85.47 -116.09
N ILE A 413 13.05 86.50 -115.46
CA ILE A 413 13.85 87.63 -114.94
C ILE A 413 14.85 87.13 -113.88
N VAL A 414 14.41 86.25 -112.99
CA VAL A 414 15.26 85.68 -111.93
C VAL A 414 16.31 84.74 -112.53
N VAL A 415 15.95 83.87 -113.47
CA VAL A 415 16.88 82.98 -114.19
C VAL A 415 17.93 83.78 -114.97
N ARG A 416 17.56 84.87 -115.65
CA ARG A 416 18.51 85.77 -116.32
C ARG A 416 19.46 86.47 -115.34
N ARG A 417 18.96 86.86 -114.15
CA ARG A 417 19.82 87.41 -113.09
C ARG A 417 20.78 86.35 -112.53
N LEU A 418 20.30 85.13 -112.33
CA LEU A 418 21.11 84.00 -111.86
C LEU A 418 22.20 83.61 -112.87
N ASP A 419 21.94 83.70 -114.18
CA ASP A 419 22.95 83.46 -115.23
C ASP A 419 24.13 84.45 -115.16
N THR A 420 23.94 85.62 -114.52
CA THR A 420 25.00 86.62 -114.35
C THR A 420 26.03 86.23 -113.28
N TYR A 421 25.71 85.28 -112.39
CA TYR A 421 26.57 84.82 -111.31
C TYR A 421 27.15 83.43 -111.64
N ARG A 422 28.41 83.35 -112.10
CA ARG A 422 29.12 82.08 -112.35
C ARG A 422 29.46 81.33 -111.05
N SER A 423 28.50 80.66 -110.45
CA SER A 423 28.66 79.72 -109.32
C SER A 423 27.49 78.70 -109.31
N PRO A 424 27.32 77.75 -108.36
CA PRO A 424 26.93 76.34 -108.58
C PRO A 424 25.47 76.12 -109.01
N ARG A 425 24.74 77.20 -109.34
CA ARG A 425 23.35 77.25 -109.77
C ARG A 425 23.18 77.14 -111.30
N ALA A 426 24.25 76.82 -112.03
CA ALA A 426 24.22 76.67 -113.49
C ALA A 426 23.26 75.57 -113.96
N GLU A 427 23.12 74.48 -113.18
CA GLU A 427 22.16 73.41 -113.49
C GLU A 427 20.71 73.89 -113.39
N ILE A 428 20.39 74.70 -112.37
CA ILE A 428 19.08 75.31 -112.17
C ILE A 428 18.76 76.28 -113.31
N VAL A 429 19.72 77.15 -113.66
CA VAL A 429 19.58 78.11 -114.75
C VAL A 429 19.37 77.36 -116.07
N ASN A 430 20.17 76.34 -116.37
CA ASN A 430 20.03 75.55 -117.60
C ASN A 430 18.67 74.83 -117.65
N PHE A 431 18.22 74.26 -116.54
CA PHE A 431 16.96 73.53 -116.49
C PHE A 431 15.76 74.46 -116.71
N PHE A 432 15.67 75.59 -116.01
CA PHE A 432 14.58 76.54 -116.24
C PHE A 432 14.68 77.25 -117.59
N THR A 433 15.89 77.48 -118.10
CA THR A 433 16.07 77.98 -119.47
C THR A 433 15.56 76.96 -120.49
N ALA A 434 15.81 75.66 -120.29
CA ALA A 434 15.28 74.60 -121.14
C ALA A 434 13.74 74.51 -121.05
N MET A 435 13.18 74.58 -119.84
CA MET A 435 11.72 74.63 -119.64
C MET A 435 11.10 75.85 -120.34
N LEU A 436 11.68 77.04 -120.18
CA LEU A 436 11.20 78.28 -120.83
C LEU A 436 11.38 78.25 -122.35
N ALA A 437 12.34 77.48 -122.87
CA ALA A 437 12.56 77.28 -124.30
C ALA A 437 11.65 76.20 -124.92
N ASP A 438 10.97 75.40 -124.10
CA ASP A 438 10.10 74.33 -124.57
C ASP A 438 8.97 74.88 -125.48
N PRO A 439 8.74 74.28 -126.67
CA PRO A 439 7.69 74.72 -127.60
C PRO A 439 6.33 75.01 -126.98
N TRP A 440 5.88 74.28 -125.95
CA TRP A 440 4.58 74.57 -125.32
C TRP A 440 4.61 75.80 -124.42
N VAL A 441 5.70 76.08 -123.68
CA VAL A 441 5.85 77.31 -122.88
C VAL A 441 5.92 78.51 -123.81
N GLN A 442 6.65 78.37 -124.92
CA GLN A 442 6.69 79.40 -125.97
C GLN A 442 5.29 79.63 -126.57
N ARG A 443 4.46 78.59 -126.74
CA ARG A 443 3.04 78.74 -127.12
C ARG A 443 2.22 79.47 -126.06
N ALA A 444 2.36 79.13 -124.78
CA ALA A 444 1.67 79.82 -123.67
C ALA A 444 2.10 81.30 -123.55
N ARG A 445 3.34 81.62 -123.93
CA ARG A 445 3.89 82.99 -124.01
C ARG A 445 3.39 83.78 -125.22
N THR A 446 3.19 83.12 -126.35
CA THR A 446 2.83 83.77 -127.64
C THR A 446 1.33 83.85 -127.89
N LEU A 447 0.51 83.16 -127.09
CA LEU A 447 -0.93 83.36 -127.02
C LEU A 447 -1.22 84.70 -126.34
N GLY A 448 -0.91 85.78 -127.05
CA GLY A 448 -1.19 87.13 -126.59
C GLY A 448 -2.68 87.45 -126.73
N PRO A 449 -3.27 88.23 -125.81
CA PRO A 449 -4.54 88.89 -126.06
C PRO A 449 -4.41 89.80 -127.29
N LYS A 450 -5.47 89.84 -128.11
CA LYS A 450 -5.63 90.85 -129.17
C LYS A 450 -5.42 92.25 -128.56
N PRO A 451 -4.77 93.19 -129.26
CA PRO A 451 -4.62 94.56 -128.77
C PRO A 451 -6.00 95.15 -128.51
N GLN A 452 -6.26 95.56 -127.28
CA GLN A 452 -7.27 96.58 -126.96
C GLN A 452 -6.59 97.94 -126.90
#